data_AF-A0A2U1L9V6-F1
#
_entry.id   AF-A0A2U1L9V6-F1
#
_cell.length_a   1.000
_cell.length_b   1.000
_cell.length_c   1.000
_cell.angle_alpha   90.00
_cell.angle_beta   90.00
_cell.angle_gamma   90.00
#
_symmetry.space_group_name_H-M   'P 1'
#
loop_
_entity.id
_entity.type
_entity.pdbx_description
1 polymer ?
#
loop_
_entity_poly.entity_id
_entity_poly.type
_entity_poly.pdbx_seq_one_letter_code
_entity_poly.pdbx_strand_id
1 'polypeptide(L)'
;MVFGLWSMIGRLTLAAAVNRRERNSRIHNKGSESIDKVVQLAYNDVRYKLLSLKLRPTKNSVEAAGRWQLGAFFKQFGEIRRIRIARNKKTGKSKHFGFLEFASPEVAKIGAETMHNYLLFEHLLQVQIIPPERVHPKLWKGVNRYYKPMDWVCIECKRLNKERTSEEHQKLINGILKREEKRKRKIEAAGIDYKCPEIFGSDVPAVLHRRRLDLKTSG
;
A
#
# COMPACT_ATOMS: atom_id res chain seq x y z
N MET A 1 0.58 20.48 -84.78
CA MET A 1 -0.04 19.30 -84.12
C MET A 1 0.87 18.65 -83.05
N VAL A 2 1.54 19.42 -82.18
CA VAL A 2 2.44 18.84 -81.14
C VAL A 2 2.06 19.25 -79.71
N PHE A 3 1.15 20.21 -79.53
CA PHE A 3 0.72 20.68 -78.19
C PHE A 3 -0.34 19.80 -77.50
N GLY A 4 -0.99 18.88 -78.21
CA GLY A 4 -2.05 18.02 -77.64
C GLY A 4 -1.52 16.82 -76.84
N LEU A 5 -0.39 16.23 -77.25
CA LEU A 5 0.13 15.01 -76.62
C LEU A 5 0.82 15.26 -75.26
N TRP A 6 1.44 16.43 -75.07
CA TRP A 6 2.10 16.78 -73.79
C TRP A 6 1.09 17.04 -72.65
N SER A 7 -0.14 17.43 -72.97
CA SER A 7 -1.19 17.71 -71.99
C SER A 7 -1.90 16.44 -71.46
N MET A 8 -1.93 15.35 -72.25
CA MET A 8 -2.44 14.06 -71.79
C MET A 8 -1.40 13.26 -71.00
N ILE A 9 -0.13 13.31 -71.39
CA ILE A 9 0.95 12.61 -70.67
C ILE A 9 1.17 13.21 -69.27
N GLY A 10 1.05 14.54 -69.12
CA GLY A 10 1.11 15.20 -67.81
C GLY A 10 -0.06 14.85 -66.86
N ARG A 11 -1.27 14.64 -67.39
CA ARG A 11 -2.44 14.26 -66.58
C ARG A 11 -2.46 12.78 -66.17
N LEU A 12 -1.98 11.88 -67.03
CA LEU A 12 -1.81 10.46 -66.69
C LEU A 12 -0.72 10.24 -65.65
N THR A 13 0.38 11.00 -65.71
CA THR A 13 1.46 10.92 -64.71
C THR A 13 1.05 11.53 -63.36
N LEU A 14 0.30 12.64 -63.34
CA LEU A 14 -0.25 13.19 -62.09
C LEU A 14 -1.30 12.26 -61.45
N ALA A 15 -2.20 11.66 -62.25
CA ALA A 15 -3.21 10.73 -61.75
C ALA A 15 -2.58 9.44 -61.21
N ALA A 16 -1.55 8.90 -61.89
CA ALA A 16 -0.78 7.77 -61.38
C ALA A 16 0.01 8.14 -60.11
N ALA A 17 0.56 9.37 -60.01
CA ALA A 17 1.29 9.84 -58.83
C ALA A 17 0.37 10.07 -57.62
N VAL A 18 -0.82 10.66 -57.82
CA VAL A 18 -1.85 10.83 -56.77
C VAL A 18 -2.36 9.47 -56.30
N ASN A 19 -2.66 8.55 -57.23
CA ASN A 19 -3.13 7.21 -56.89
C ASN A 19 -2.01 6.32 -56.26
N ARG A 20 -0.73 6.61 -56.56
CA ARG A 20 0.44 5.99 -55.88
C ARG A 20 0.68 6.60 -54.49
N ARG A 21 0.41 7.89 -54.29
CA ARG A 21 0.43 8.57 -52.97
C ARG A 21 -0.73 8.11 -52.07
N GLU A 22 -1.93 7.93 -52.63
CA GLU A 22 -3.11 7.42 -51.94
C GLU A 22 -3.04 5.92 -51.62
N ARG A 23 -2.40 5.11 -52.47
CA ARG A 23 -2.07 3.72 -52.12
C ARG A 23 -1.00 3.65 -51.04
N ASN A 24 0.06 4.47 -51.10
CA ASN A 24 1.07 4.49 -50.05
C ASN A 24 0.53 5.02 -48.71
N SER A 25 -0.42 5.96 -48.69
CA SER A 25 -1.10 6.37 -47.44
C SER A 25 -2.05 5.29 -46.91
N ARG A 26 -2.73 4.51 -47.77
CA ARG A 26 -3.49 3.32 -47.36
C ARG A 26 -2.61 2.17 -46.87
N ILE A 27 -1.43 1.96 -47.45
CA ILE A 27 -0.47 0.91 -47.04
C ILE A 27 0.18 1.30 -45.71
N HIS A 28 0.54 2.58 -45.51
CA HIS A 28 1.05 3.08 -44.22
C HIS A 28 -0.01 3.09 -43.11
N ASN A 29 -1.31 3.28 -43.42
CA ASN A 29 -2.40 3.22 -42.42
C ASN A 29 -2.92 1.81 -42.12
N LYS A 30 -2.75 0.82 -43.01
CA LYS A 30 -3.14 -0.58 -42.72
C LYS A 30 -2.16 -1.30 -41.76
N GLY A 31 -0.89 -0.87 -41.75
CA GLY A 31 0.13 -1.38 -40.84
C GLY A 31 0.03 -0.82 -39.42
N SER A 32 -0.32 0.46 -39.28
CA SER A 32 -0.52 1.10 -37.97
C SER A 32 -1.77 0.59 -37.26
N GLU A 33 -2.91 0.40 -37.94
CA GLU A 33 -4.12 -0.15 -37.30
C GLU A 33 -3.94 -1.58 -36.78
N SER A 34 -3.07 -2.37 -37.40
CA SER A 34 -2.77 -3.76 -36.97
C SER A 34 -1.78 -3.80 -35.82
N ILE A 35 -0.75 -2.96 -35.84
CA ILE A 35 0.20 -2.83 -34.74
C ILE A 35 -0.47 -2.19 -33.54
N ASP A 36 -1.28 -1.14 -33.72
CA ASP A 36 -2.05 -0.54 -32.63
C ASP A 36 -3.07 -1.52 -32.08
N LYS A 37 -3.76 -2.33 -32.91
CA LYS A 37 -4.63 -3.43 -32.41
C LYS A 37 -3.85 -4.52 -31.69
N VAL A 38 -2.67 -4.92 -32.17
CA VAL A 38 -1.82 -5.95 -31.54
C VAL A 38 -1.18 -5.42 -30.25
N VAL A 39 -0.76 -4.16 -30.23
CA VAL A 39 -0.27 -3.46 -29.04
C VAL A 39 -1.42 -3.27 -28.08
N GLN A 40 -2.62 -2.88 -28.52
CA GLN A 40 -3.80 -2.76 -27.65
C GLN A 40 -4.29 -4.12 -27.15
N LEU A 41 -4.22 -5.17 -27.96
CA LEU A 41 -4.51 -6.56 -27.58
C LEU A 41 -3.46 -7.06 -26.59
N ALA A 42 -2.17 -6.84 -26.82
CA ALA A 42 -1.10 -7.16 -25.88
C ALA A 42 -1.21 -6.31 -24.59
N TYR A 43 -1.63 -5.06 -24.71
CA TYR A 43 -1.88 -4.15 -23.58
C TYR A 43 -3.11 -4.59 -22.79
N ASN A 44 -4.14 -5.11 -23.46
CA ASN A 44 -5.32 -5.72 -22.85
C ASN A 44 -5.02 -7.11 -22.24
N ASP A 45 -4.16 -7.90 -22.86
CA ASP A 45 -3.69 -9.22 -22.38
C ASP A 45 -2.78 -9.10 -21.15
N VAL A 46 -2.04 -7.99 -21.05
CA VAL A 46 -1.28 -7.59 -19.86
C VAL A 46 -2.19 -6.98 -18.77
N ARG A 47 -3.35 -6.41 -19.13
CA ARG A 47 -4.17 -5.57 -18.22
C ARG A 47 -5.15 -6.30 -17.29
N TYR A 48 -5.68 -7.48 -17.64
CA TYR A 48 -6.80 -8.09 -16.88
C TYR A 48 -6.40 -9.31 -16.03
N LYS A 49 -5.26 -9.25 -15.33
CA LYS A 49 -4.77 -10.39 -14.54
C LYS A 49 -5.26 -10.42 -13.10
N LEU A 50 -5.87 -9.33 -12.61
CA LEU A 50 -6.14 -9.12 -11.19
C LEU A 50 -7.60 -9.31 -10.82
N LEU A 51 -7.83 -10.21 -9.87
CA LEU A 51 -9.09 -10.41 -9.17
C LEU A 51 -9.04 -9.74 -7.81
N SER A 52 -10.09 -8.97 -7.49
CA SER A 52 -10.45 -8.68 -6.10
C SER A 52 -11.24 -9.85 -5.57
N LEU A 53 -10.77 -10.40 -4.46
CA LEU A 53 -11.46 -11.38 -3.65
C LEU A 53 -11.95 -10.65 -2.41
N LYS A 54 -13.26 -10.50 -2.24
CA LYS A 54 -13.86 -9.98 -1.03
C LYS A 54 -14.68 -11.08 -0.39
N LEU A 55 -14.28 -11.54 0.79
CA LEU A 55 -15.09 -12.44 1.61
C LEU A 55 -16.08 -11.58 2.38
N ARG A 56 -17.39 -11.87 2.30
CA ARG A 56 -18.35 -11.24 3.21
C ARG A 56 -18.22 -11.88 4.59
N PRO A 57 -17.83 -11.12 5.63
CA PRO A 57 -17.74 -11.67 6.97
C PRO A 57 -19.16 -11.97 7.49
N THR A 58 -19.39 -13.18 7.97
CA THR A 58 -20.57 -13.53 8.77
C THR A 58 -20.26 -13.32 10.25
N LYS A 59 -21.28 -13.26 11.12
CA LYS A 59 -21.12 -12.94 12.55
C LYS A 59 -20.19 -13.92 13.31
N ASN A 60 -19.92 -15.11 12.74
CA ASN A 60 -19.08 -16.16 13.32
C ASN A 60 -17.68 -16.29 12.66
N SER A 61 -17.20 -15.28 11.93
CA SER A 61 -15.93 -15.33 11.17
C SER A 61 -14.70 -15.33 12.10
N VAL A 62 -14.38 -16.46 12.72
CA VAL A 62 -13.12 -16.64 13.43
C VAL A 62 -12.10 -17.13 12.42
N GLU A 63 -11.25 -16.21 11.96
CA GLU A 63 -10.07 -16.49 11.12
C GLU A 63 -10.34 -16.72 9.61
N ALA A 64 -10.49 -15.61 8.87
CA ALA A 64 -10.54 -15.65 7.41
C ALA A 64 -9.35 -16.41 6.79
N ALA A 65 -9.68 -17.32 5.87
CA ALA A 65 -8.79 -18.13 5.04
C ALA A 65 -7.40 -17.51 4.83
N GLY A 66 -6.37 -18.21 5.29
CA GLY A 66 -4.99 -17.79 5.13
C GLY A 66 -4.54 -17.75 3.66
N ARG A 67 -3.40 -17.11 3.41
CA ARG A 67 -2.81 -16.95 2.07
C ARG A 67 -2.61 -18.29 1.38
N TRP A 68 -2.25 -19.31 2.15
CA TRP A 68 -1.97 -20.66 1.68
C TRP A 68 -3.25 -21.38 1.26
N GLN A 69 -4.32 -21.30 2.06
CA GLN A 69 -5.61 -21.91 1.75
C GLN A 69 -6.22 -21.33 0.47
N LEU A 70 -6.28 -19.99 0.37
CA LEU A 70 -6.78 -19.33 -0.85
C LEU A 70 -5.89 -19.63 -2.05
N GLY A 71 -4.57 -19.65 -1.88
CA GLY A 71 -3.65 -20.01 -2.95
C GLY A 71 -3.84 -21.44 -3.46
N ALA A 72 -3.97 -22.41 -2.55
CA ALA A 72 -4.23 -23.80 -2.92
C ALA A 72 -5.57 -23.96 -3.64
N PHE A 73 -6.62 -23.29 -3.16
CA PHE A 73 -7.94 -23.35 -3.78
C PHE A 73 -7.93 -22.72 -5.18
N PHE A 74 -7.36 -21.53 -5.36
CA PHE A 74 -7.36 -20.89 -6.68
C PHE A 74 -6.35 -21.50 -7.67
N LYS A 75 -5.41 -22.32 -7.19
CA LYS A 75 -4.43 -23.00 -8.05
C LYS A 75 -5.08 -23.99 -9.02
N GLN A 76 -6.28 -24.49 -8.71
CA GLN A 76 -7.03 -25.40 -9.59
C GLN A 76 -7.45 -24.76 -10.91
N PHE A 77 -7.64 -23.44 -10.96
CA PHE A 77 -8.02 -22.72 -12.17
C PHE A 77 -6.81 -22.42 -13.06
N GLY A 78 -5.63 -22.26 -12.46
CA GLY A 78 -4.40 -21.99 -13.20
C GLY A 78 -3.28 -21.45 -12.33
N GLU A 79 -2.17 -21.10 -12.99
CA GLU A 79 -0.98 -20.59 -12.33
C GLU A 79 -1.20 -19.18 -11.76
N ILE A 80 -0.87 -19.02 -10.47
CA ILE A 80 -1.03 -17.76 -9.73
C ILE A 80 0.34 -17.08 -9.60
N ARG A 81 0.45 -15.83 -10.07
CA ARG A 81 1.69 -15.05 -9.94
C ARG A 81 1.83 -14.47 -8.54
N ARG A 82 0.80 -13.79 -8.05
CA ARG A 82 0.85 -13.05 -6.78
C ARG A 82 -0.48 -13.13 -6.03
N ILE A 83 -0.41 -13.30 -4.72
CA ILE A 83 -1.56 -13.29 -3.81
C ILE A 83 -1.28 -12.35 -2.67
N ARG A 84 -2.18 -11.39 -2.43
CA ARG A 84 -2.14 -10.45 -1.31
C ARG A 84 -3.45 -10.49 -0.54
N ILE A 85 -3.39 -10.86 0.73
CA ILE A 85 -4.53 -10.67 1.65
C ILE A 85 -4.34 -9.36 2.39
N ALA A 86 -5.38 -8.53 2.43
CA ALA A 86 -5.35 -7.32 3.21
C ALA A 86 -5.43 -7.65 4.70
N ARG A 87 -4.54 -7.04 5.49
CA ARG A 87 -4.46 -7.23 6.95
C ARG A 87 -4.56 -5.89 7.66
N ASN A 88 -5.02 -5.91 8.91
CA ASN A 88 -4.97 -4.74 9.78
C ASN A 88 -3.51 -4.43 10.13
N LYS A 89 -3.08 -3.18 9.94
CA LYS A 89 -1.71 -2.73 10.23
C LYS A 89 -1.38 -2.82 11.72
N LYS A 90 -2.37 -2.66 12.60
CA LYS A 90 -2.17 -2.67 14.06
C LYS A 90 -2.20 -4.07 14.64
N THR A 91 -3.15 -4.91 14.23
CA THR A 91 -3.38 -6.24 14.84
C THR A 91 -2.90 -7.42 14.00
N GLY A 92 -2.51 -7.22 12.73
CA GLY A 92 -2.08 -8.28 11.82
C GLY A 92 -3.19 -9.23 11.32
N LYS A 93 -4.39 -9.13 11.90
CA LYS A 93 -5.56 -9.93 11.51
C LYS A 93 -6.00 -9.62 10.07
N SER A 94 -6.53 -10.62 9.37
CA SER A 94 -7.07 -10.47 8.02
C SER A 94 -8.26 -9.50 8.01
N LYS A 95 -8.39 -8.72 6.94
CA LYS A 95 -9.53 -7.84 6.68
C LYS A 95 -10.61 -8.52 5.83
N HIS A 96 -10.50 -9.82 5.59
CA HIS A 96 -11.47 -10.60 4.80
C HIS A 96 -11.58 -10.12 3.34
N PHE A 97 -10.53 -9.51 2.79
CA PHE A 97 -10.42 -9.25 1.36
C PHE A 97 -8.97 -9.34 0.91
N GLY A 98 -8.77 -9.58 -0.37
CA GLY A 98 -7.47 -9.76 -0.98
C GLY A 98 -7.50 -9.55 -2.48
N PHE A 99 -6.32 -9.63 -3.05
CA PHE A 99 -6.05 -9.44 -4.46
C PHE A 99 -5.26 -10.65 -4.95
N LEU A 100 -5.68 -11.21 -6.07
CA LEU A 100 -5.05 -12.37 -6.67
C LEU A 100 -4.75 -12.07 -8.14
N GLU A 101 -3.52 -12.31 -8.55
CA GLU A 101 -3.08 -12.12 -9.93
C GLU A 101 -2.75 -13.47 -10.57
N PHE A 102 -3.52 -13.81 -11.61
CA PHE A 102 -3.28 -14.99 -12.42
C PHE A 102 -2.22 -14.73 -13.51
N ALA A 103 -1.63 -15.81 -14.04
CA ALA A 103 -0.73 -15.72 -15.19
C ALA A 103 -1.49 -15.36 -16.48
N SER A 104 -2.67 -15.95 -16.69
CA SER A 104 -3.55 -15.74 -17.84
C SER A 104 -4.78 -14.89 -17.47
N PRO A 105 -5.17 -13.90 -18.29
CA PRO A 105 -6.39 -13.10 -18.08
C PRO A 105 -7.67 -13.91 -18.31
N GLU A 106 -7.65 -14.92 -19.18
CA GLU A 106 -8.82 -15.79 -19.44
C GLU A 106 -9.20 -16.58 -18.19
N VAL A 107 -8.18 -17.14 -17.51
CA VAL A 107 -8.34 -17.84 -16.24
C VAL A 107 -8.92 -16.92 -15.16
N ALA A 108 -8.49 -15.65 -15.15
CA ALA A 108 -9.04 -14.67 -14.22
C ALA A 108 -10.54 -14.44 -14.47
N LYS A 109 -10.96 -14.34 -15.75
CA LYS A 109 -12.37 -14.17 -16.10
C LYS A 109 -13.21 -15.37 -15.68
N ILE A 110 -12.78 -16.58 -16.01
CA ILE A 110 -13.46 -17.83 -15.63
C ILE A 110 -13.54 -17.95 -14.10
N GLY A 111 -12.43 -17.69 -13.41
CA GLY A 111 -12.38 -17.71 -11.94
C GLY A 111 -13.30 -16.68 -11.30
N ALA A 112 -13.46 -15.51 -11.91
CA ALA A 112 -14.39 -14.50 -11.42
C ALA A 112 -15.85 -14.93 -11.59
N GLU A 113 -16.22 -15.44 -12.76
CA GLU A 113 -17.60 -15.85 -13.07
C GLU A 113 -18.02 -17.07 -12.24
N THR A 114 -17.15 -18.08 -12.13
CA THR A 114 -17.43 -19.33 -11.42
C THR A 114 -17.46 -19.17 -9.90
N MET A 115 -16.59 -18.33 -9.33
CA MET A 115 -16.45 -18.20 -7.88
C MET A 115 -17.26 -17.04 -7.29
N HIS A 116 -17.93 -16.24 -8.12
CA HIS A 116 -18.80 -15.18 -7.64
C HIS A 116 -20.01 -15.77 -6.89
N ASN A 117 -20.19 -15.35 -5.65
CA ASN A 117 -21.18 -15.86 -4.69
C ASN A 117 -21.03 -17.34 -4.32
N TYR A 118 -19.83 -17.92 -4.48
CA TYR A 118 -19.54 -19.26 -3.97
C TYR A 118 -19.46 -19.28 -2.44
N LEU A 119 -20.00 -20.32 -1.81
CA LEU A 119 -19.95 -20.51 -0.36
C LEU A 119 -18.64 -21.23 0.02
N LEU A 120 -17.71 -20.51 0.63
CA LEU A 120 -16.43 -21.03 1.10
C LEU A 120 -16.24 -20.69 2.58
N PHE A 121 -16.01 -21.70 3.42
CA PHE A 121 -15.85 -21.55 4.88
C PHE A 121 -17.01 -20.76 5.53
N GLU A 122 -18.25 -21.10 5.19
CA GLU A 122 -19.46 -20.38 5.66
C GLU A 122 -19.55 -18.91 5.21
N HIS A 123 -18.71 -18.50 4.25
CA HIS A 123 -18.70 -17.15 3.70
C HIS A 123 -19.00 -17.14 2.22
N LEU A 124 -19.86 -16.21 1.80
CA LEU A 124 -20.06 -15.94 0.38
C LEU A 124 -18.88 -15.13 -0.15
N LEU A 125 -18.17 -15.72 -1.11
CA LEU A 125 -17.11 -15.07 -1.88
C LEU A 125 -17.72 -14.07 -2.85
N GLN A 126 -17.24 -12.84 -2.83
CA GLN A 126 -17.47 -11.86 -3.87
C GLN A 126 -16.18 -11.72 -4.67
N VAL A 127 -16.18 -12.28 -5.87
CA VAL A 127 -15.06 -12.18 -6.80
C VAL A 127 -15.42 -11.19 -7.90
N GLN A 128 -14.52 -10.26 -8.18
CA GLN A 128 -14.68 -9.27 -9.25
C GLN A 128 -13.34 -9.04 -9.95
N ILE A 129 -13.39 -8.83 -11.26
CA ILE A 129 -12.24 -8.41 -12.05
C ILE A 129 -12.00 -6.93 -11.79
N ILE A 130 -10.75 -6.56 -11.52
CA ILE A 130 -10.38 -5.17 -11.27
C ILE A 130 -9.83 -4.57 -12.55
N PRO A 131 -10.39 -3.44 -13.04
CA PRO A 131 -9.77 -2.72 -14.14
C PRO A 131 -8.43 -2.13 -13.67
N PRO A 132 -7.41 -2.13 -14.53
CA PRO A 132 -6.04 -1.72 -14.19
C PRO A 132 -5.94 -0.30 -13.64
N GLU A 133 -6.83 0.60 -14.06
CA GLU A 133 -6.91 2.00 -13.60
C GLU A 133 -7.22 2.11 -12.10
N ARG A 134 -7.98 1.15 -11.56
CA ARG A 134 -8.32 1.10 -10.13
C ARG A 134 -7.22 0.43 -9.30
N VAL A 135 -6.19 -0.13 -9.95
CA VAL A 135 -5.08 -0.81 -9.26
C VAL A 135 -4.06 0.22 -8.82
N HIS A 136 -3.98 0.44 -7.51
CA HIS A 136 -2.98 1.34 -6.95
C HIS A 136 -1.56 0.79 -7.20
N PRO A 137 -0.58 1.61 -7.66
CA PRO A 137 0.77 1.13 -8.01
C PRO A 137 1.50 0.39 -6.86
N LYS A 138 1.25 0.80 -5.62
CA LYS A 138 1.84 0.17 -4.41
C LYS A 138 1.08 -1.09 -3.92
N LEU A 139 0.19 -1.67 -4.74
CA LEU A 139 -0.59 -2.85 -4.37
C LEU A 139 0.28 -4.08 -4.10
N TRP A 140 1.44 -4.22 -4.74
CA TRP A 140 2.30 -5.39 -4.49
C TRP A 140 3.48 -5.10 -3.57
N LYS A 141 3.57 -3.89 -3.03
CA LYS A 141 4.64 -3.51 -2.11
C LYS A 141 4.45 -4.23 -0.76
N GLY A 142 5.41 -5.08 -0.39
CA GLY A 142 5.46 -5.74 0.92
C GLY A 142 4.59 -7.00 1.05
N VAL A 143 4.21 -7.64 -0.07
CA VAL A 143 3.32 -8.82 -0.09
C VAL A 143 3.90 -10.04 0.65
N ASN A 144 5.23 -10.15 0.73
CA ASN A 144 5.91 -11.25 1.42
C ASN A 144 6.49 -10.84 2.78
N ARG A 145 6.14 -9.66 3.31
CA ARG A 145 6.63 -9.22 4.62
C ARG A 145 5.79 -9.88 5.71
N TYR A 146 6.43 -10.64 6.60
CA TYR A 146 5.78 -11.14 7.80
C TYR A 146 5.37 -9.97 8.71
N TYR A 147 4.16 -10.05 9.28
CA TYR A 147 3.68 -9.05 10.21
C TYR A 147 4.45 -9.16 11.53
N LYS A 148 5.16 -8.09 11.90
CA LYS A 148 5.76 -7.96 13.22
C LYS A 148 4.84 -7.05 14.06
N PRO A 149 4.23 -7.55 15.15
CA PRO A 149 3.41 -6.72 16.01
C PRO A 149 4.24 -5.56 16.56
N MET A 150 3.62 -4.38 16.61
CA MET A 150 4.24 -3.20 17.17
C MET A 150 4.10 -3.27 18.69
N ASP A 151 5.22 -3.37 19.39
CA ASP A 151 5.24 -3.34 20.85
C ASP A 151 5.12 -1.89 21.34
N TRP A 152 3.87 -1.45 21.49
CA TRP A 152 3.55 -0.10 21.98
C TRP A 152 4.11 0.14 23.38
N VAL A 153 4.17 -0.89 24.22
CA VAL A 153 4.70 -0.78 25.59
C VAL A 153 6.19 -0.50 25.51
N CYS A 154 6.95 -1.26 24.72
CA CYS A 154 8.38 -1.01 24.56
C CYS A 154 8.67 0.37 23.95
N ILE A 155 7.89 0.82 22.96
CA ILE A 155 8.04 2.15 22.37
C ILE A 155 7.77 3.24 23.40
N GLU A 156 6.70 3.09 24.18
CA GLU A 156 6.29 4.06 25.18
C GLU A 156 7.26 4.09 26.38
N CYS A 157 7.74 2.92 26.82
CA CYS A 157 8.80 2.82 27.82
C CYS A 157 10.07 3.55 27.35
N LYS A 158 10.49 3.38 26.09
CA LYS A 158 11.63 4.13 25.53
C LYS A 158 11.39 5.63 25.49
N ARG A 159 10.15 6.06 25.22
CA ARG A 159 9.76 7.48 25.21
C ARG A 159 9.80 8.10 26.60
N LEU A 160 9.26 7.41 27.60
CA LEU A 160 9.17 7.88 28.99
C LEU A 160 10.51 7.81 29.71
N ASN A 161 11.30 6.77 29.45
CA ASN A 161 12.64 6.59 30.02
C ASN A 161 13.70 7.39 29.28
N LYS A 162 13.35 8.11 28.20
CA LYS A 162 14.28 9.00 27.50
C LYS A 162 14.81 10.03 28.49
N GLU A 163 16.12 10.10 28.62
CA GLU A 163 16.78 11.11 29.44
C GLU A 163 16.38 12.51 28.97
N ARG A 164 16.05 13.39 29.93
CA ARG A 164 15.66 14.77 29.65
C ARG A 164 16.89 15.64 29.51
N THR A 165 16.84 16.61 28.59
CA THR A 165 17.89 17.64 28.52
C THR A 165 17.84 18.57 29.74
N SER A 166 18.90 19.34 29.98
CA SER A 166 18.97 20.30 31.09
C SER A 166 17.83 21.33 31.04
N GLU A 167 17.52 21.85 29.86
CA GLU A 167 16.43 22.80 29.65
C GLU A 167 15.05 22.18 29.91
N GLU A 168 14.84 20.95 29.45
CA GLU A 168 13.61 20.18 29.72
C GLU A 168 13.46 19.88 31.22
N HIS A 169 14.58 19.64 31.90
CA HIS A 169 14.63 19.44 33.35
C HIS A 169 14.27 20.72 34.11
N GLN A 170 14.80 21.88 33.71
CA GLN A 170 14.42 23.18 34.30
C GLN A 170 12.94 23.50 34.09
N LYS A 171 12.39 23.24 32.89
CA LYS A 171 10.95 23.38 32.61
C LYS A 171 10.10 22.47 33.50
N LEU A 172 10.57 21.25 33.75
CA LEU A 172 9.92 20.31 34.66
C LEU A 172 9.90 20.85 36.10
N ILE A 173 11.06 21.29 36.62
CA ILE A 173 11.17 21.89 37.96
C ILE A 173 10.25 23.10 38.10
N ASN A 174 10.27 24.02 37.14
CA ASN A 174 9.39 25.19 37.14
C ASN A 174 7.91 24.80 37.14
N GLY A 175 7.53 23.75 36.41
CA GLY A 175 6.19 23.20 36.42
C GLY A 175 5.80 22.53 37.75
N ILE A 176 6.75 21.92 38.45
CA ILE A 176 6.55 21.36 39.79
C ILE A 176 6.34 22.49 40.80
N LEU A 177 7.20 23.51 40.81
CA LEU A 177 7.10 24.66 41.72
C LEU A 177 5.76 25.40 41.59
N LYS A 178 5.28 25.64 40.35
CA LYS A 178 3.96 26.23 40.10
C LYS A 178 2.81 25.37 40.62
N ARG A 179 2.94 24.03 40.56
CA ARG A 179 1.92 23.11 41.09
C ARG A 179 1.93 23.10 42.62
N GLU A 180 3.10 23.16 43.23
CA GLU A 180 3.25 23.28 44.69
C GLU A 180 2.65 24.58 45.23
N GLU A 181 2.92 25.71 44.59
CA GLU A 181 2.33 26.99 45.01
C GLU A 181 0.80 26.95 44.98
N LYS A 182 0.22 26.40 43.90
CA LYS A 182 -1.23 26.19 43.81
C LYS A 182 -1.76 25.24 44.88
N ARG A 183 -0.98 24.22 45.26
CA ARG A 183 -1.35 23.28 46.32
C ARG A 183 -1.33 23.97 47.68
N LYS A 184 -0.31 24.78 47.99
CA LYS A 184 -0.21 25.58 49.22
C LYS A 184 -1.40 26.52 49.37
N ARG A 185 -1.71 27.31 48.33
CA ARG A 185 -2.88 28.21 48.31
C ARG A 185 -4.20 27.49 48.59
N LYS A 186 -4.35 26.24 48.11
CA LYS A 186 -5.56 25.43 48.37
C LYS A 186 -5.64 24.93 49.82
N ILE A 187 -4.51 24.55 50.40
CA ILE A 187 -4.42 24.09 51.80
C ILE A 187 -4.73 25.26 52.75
N GLU A 188 -4.14 26.43 52.48
CA GLU A 188 -4.42 27.67 53.20
C GLU A 188 -5.89 28.08 53.09
N ALA A 189 -6.46 28.05 51.88
CA ALA A 189 -7.89 28.34 51.68
C ALA A 189 -8.83 27.35 52.37
N ALA A 190 -8.40 26.10 52.56
CA ALA A 190 -9.13 25.10 53.32
C ALA A 190 -8.94 25.22 54.84
N GLY A 191 -8.09 26.15 55.30
CA GLY A 191 -7.79 26.36 56.72
C GLY A 191 -7.05 25.19 57.38
N ILE A 192 -6.38 24.36 56.59
CA ILE A 192 -5.68 23.17 57.09
C ILE A 192 -4.25 23.56 57.46
N ASP A 193 -3.88 23.35 58.73
CA ASP A 193 -2.50 23.53 59.20
C ASP A 193 -1.63 22.35 58.73
N TYR A 194 -1.11 22.46 57.51
CA TYR A 194 -0.21 21.48 56.93
C TYR A 194 1.00 22.14 56.29
N LYS A 195 2.17 21.88 56.86
CA LYS A 195 3.47 22.30 56.31
C LYS A 195 3.89 21.33 55.21
N CYS A 196 3.72 21.74 53.96
CA CYS A 196 4.16 20.92 52.82
C CYS A 196 5.70 20.80 52.85
N PRO A 197 6.25 19.57 52.90
CA PRO A 197 7.69 19.36 52.92
C PRO A 197 8.33 19.81 51.60
N GLU A 198 9.59 20.21 51.67
CA GLU A 198 10.37 20.58 50.49
C GLU A 198 10.58 19.39 49.57
N ILE A 199 10.58 19.66 48.27
CA ILE A 199 10.81 18.62 47.27
C ILE A 199 12.31 18.36 47.24
N PHE A 200 12.74 17.32 47.97
CA PHE A 200 14.13 16.88 47.93
C PHE A 200 14.53 16.50 46.50
N GLY A 201 15.61 17.12 46.01
CA GLY A 201 16.21 16.81 44.71
C GLY A 201 16.06 17.87 43.62
N SER A 202 15.65 19.09 43.94
CA SER A 202 15.65 20.24 43.01
C SER A 202 17.04 20.58 42.45
N ASP A 203 18.09 20.23 43.20
CA ASP A 203 19.46 20.65 42.93
C ASP A 203 20.27 19.55 42.23
N VAL A 204 19.66 18.39 41.97
CA VAL A 204 20.31 17.27 41.31
C VAL A 204 20.30 17.56 39.80
N PRO A 205 21.46 17.84 39.17
CA PRO A 205 21.50 18.06 37.73
C PRO A 205 20.99 16.79 37.03
N ALA A 206 20.31 16.98 35.90
CA ALA A 206 19.93 15.86 35.03
C ALA A 206 21.17 14.99 34.79
N VAL A 207 21.13 13.73 35.22
CA VAL A 207 22.28 12.82 35.18
C VAL A 207 22.74 12.69 33.72
N LEU A 208 23.82 13.38 33.36
CA LEU A 208 24.52 13.15 32.10
C LEU A 208 25.25 11.81 32.26
N HIS A 209 24.91 10.83 31.44
CA HIS A 209 25.49 9.50 31.57
C HIS A 209 27.02 9.56 31.57
N ARG A 210 27.61 8.93 32.58
CA ARG A 210 29.03 8.56 32.57
C ARG A 210 29.18 7.62 31.38
N ARG A 211 29.89 8.06 30.32
CA ARG A 211 30.23 7.19 29.19
C ARG A 211 30.76 5.88 29.77
N ARG A 212 30.06 4.78 29.49
CA ARG A 212 30.60 3.43 29.68
C ARG A 212 31.85 3.40 28.79
N LEU A 213 33.02 3.63 29.38
CA LEU A 213 34.27 3.36 28.70
C LEU A 213 34.27 1.85 28.50
N ASP A 214 34.07 1.44 27.26
CA ASP A 214 34.34 0.06 26.85
C ASP A 214 35.81 -0.17 27.15
N LEU A 215 36.09 -0.79 28.29
CA LEU A 215 37.39 -1.38 28.60
C LEU A 215 37.62 -2.44 27.53
N LYS A 216 38.36 -2.05 26.48
CA LYS A 216 39.02 -2.99 25.59
C LYS A 216 39.88 -3.88 26.48
N THR A 217 39.43 -5.11 26.68
CA THR A 217 40.28 -6.21 27.13
C THR A 217 41.32 -6.46 26.04
N SER A 218 42.45 -5.76 26.15
CA SER A 218 43.73 -6.20 25.60
C SER A 218 44.38 -7.07 26.68
N GLY A 219 44.47 -8.37 26.41
CA GLY A 219 45.06 -9.39 27.28
C GLY A 219 44.84 -10.75 26.66
#